data_AF-A0A1Q7XVJ7-F1
#
_entry.id   AF-A0A1Q7XVJ7-F1
#
_cell.length_a   1.000
_cell.length_b   1.000
_cell.length_c   1.000
_cell.angle_alpha   90.00
_cell.angle_beta   90.00
_cell.angle_gamma   90.00
#
_symmetry.space_group_name_H-M   'P 1'
#
loop_
_entity.id
_entity.type
_entity.pdbx_description
1 polymer ?
#
loop_
_entity_poly.entity_id
_entity_poly.type
_entity_poly.pdbx_seq_one_letter_code
_entity_poly.pdbx_strand_id
1 'polypeptide(L)'
;MYDVHTILRVLVFAAFCLAALVALAGWLVRTRRVSPFGGVGRTLRSVTDPVLRPVETRLVRLGGNPVHAGWWLVVLVAVAGVLLLSLIDWLVRTARWFYAAATGGPGALFAFLIGAAYNLLIIALVVRVVASWLGWFRYSRWIRPAYALTDWLVEPIRR
;
A
#
# COMPACT_ATOMS: atom_id res chain seq x y z
N MET A 1 7.36 17.82 14.06
CA MET A 1 6.46 17.11 13.11
C MET A 1 7.13 15.91 12.40
N TYR A 2 8.43 15.67 12.57
CA TYR A 2 9.08 14.44 12.08
C TYR A 2 8.76 13.21 12.95
N ASP A 3 8.23 13.45 14.14
CA ASP A 3 8.01 12.43 15.17
C ASP A 3 6.91 11.44 14.78
N VAL A 4 5.78 11.91 14.22
CA VAL A 4 4.65 11.04 13.87
C VAL A 4 5.01 10.02 12.79
N HIS A 5 5.72 10.45 11.74
CA HIS A 5 6.16 9.53 10.68
C HIS A 5 7.18 8.52 11.19
N THR A 6 8.07 8.97 12.08
CA THR A 6 9.08 8.11 12.70
C THR A 6 8.43 7.06 13.60
N ILE A 7 7.51 7.48 14.48
CA ILE A 7 6.72 6.59 15.34
C ILE A 7 5.94 5.59 14.49
N LEU A 8 5.26 6.03 13.43
CA LEU A 8 4.49 5.14 12.57
C LEU A 8 5.37 4.11 11.87
N ARG A 9 6.54 4.51 11.36
CA ARG A 9 7.52 3.59 10.77
C ARG A 9 8.00 2.56 11.79
N VAL A 10 8.32 2.99 13.00
CA VAL A 10 8.75 2.10 14.08
C VAL A 10 7.63 1.12 14.45
N LEU A 11 6.39 1.58 14.56
CA LEU A 11 5.24 0.72 14.85
C LEU A 11 4.97 -0.30 13.75
N VAL A 12 4.99 0.12 12.48
CA VAL A 12 4.83 -0.78 11.33
C VAL A 12 5.97 -1.80 11.27
N PHE A 13 7.20 -1.36 11.50
CA PHE A 13 8.36 -2.24 11.55
C PHE A 13 8.29 -3.23 12.72
N ALA A 14 7.89 -2.77 13.91
CA ALA A 14 7.68 -3.63 15.07
C ALA A 14 6.57 -4.67 14.81
N ALA A 15 5.45 -4.26 14.20
CA ALA A 15 4.38 -5.17 13.80
C ALA A 15 4.86 -6.22 12.78
N PHE A 16 5.68 -5.82 11.80
CA PHE A 16 6.31 -6.72 10.85
C PHE A 16 7.23 -7.74 11.55
N CYS A 17 8.10 -7.27 12.45
CA CYS A 17 8.97 -8.13 13.24
C CYS A 17 8.18 -9.13 14.10
N LEU A 18 7.11 -8.67 14.77
CA LEU A 18 6.23 -9.54 15.55
C LEU A 18 5.54 -10.59 14.66
N ALA A 19 5.04 -10.20 13.49
CA ALA A 19 4.46 -11.14 12.53
C ALA A 19 5.47 -12.19 12.05
N ALA A 20 6.72 -11.77 11.79
CA ALA A 20 7.80 -12.67 11.41
C ALA A 20 8.16 -13.65 12.53
N LEU A 21 8.22 -13.19 13.78
CA LEU A 21 8.45 -14.06 14.95
C LEU A 21 7.31 -15.06 15.13
N VAL A 22 6.05 -14.63 15.00
CA VAL A 22 4.87 -15.51 15.06
C VAL A 22 4.90 -16.57 13.95
N ALA A 23 5.25 -16.16 12.73
CA ALA A 23 5.38 -17.07 11.60
C ALA A 23 6.53 -18.09 11.80
N LEU A 24 7.68 -17.64 12.30
CA LEU A 24 8.82 -18.49 12.64
C LEU A 24 8.48 -19.51 13.73
N ALA A 25 7.85 -19.05 14.82
CA ALA A 25 7.39 -19.92 15.90
C ALA A 25 6.41 -20.98 15.39
N GLY A 26 5.42 -20.57 14.59
CA GLY A 26 4.47 -21.51 13.97
C GLY A 26 5.15 -22.48 13.00
N TRP A 27 6.18 -22.05 12.27
CA TRP A 27 6.95 -22.89 11.36
C TRP A 27 7.82 -23.92 12.09
N LEU A 28 8.49 -23.52 13.18
CA LEU A 28 9.33 -24.40 14.00
C LEU A 28 8.54 -25.59 14.56
N VAL A 29 7.33 -25.33 15.06
CA VAL A 29 6.44 -26.36 15.60
C VAL A 29 5.90 -27.25 14.48
N ARG A 30 5.51 -26.68 13.33
CA ARG A 30 5.00 -27.46 12.18
C ARG A 30 6.06 -28.36 11.54
N THR A 31 7.30 -27.89 11.48
CA THR A 31 8.44 -28.63 10.89
C THR A 31 9.05 -29.62 11.89
N ARG A 32 8.42 -29.81 13.06
CA ARG A 32 8.89 -30.68 14.16
C ARG A 32 10.31 -30.38 14.65
N ARG A 33 10.81 -29.16 14.42
CA ARG A 33 12.08 -28.68 15.00
C ARG A 33 11.94 -28.48 16.51
N VAL A 34 10.73 -28.20 16.97
CA VAL A 34 10.32 -28.18 18.38
C VAL A 34 9.20 -29.21 18.56
N SER A 35 9.28 -30.03 19.61
CA SER A 35 8.22 -31.00 19.93
C SER A 35 6.88 -30.28 20.15
N PRO A 36 5.82 -30.62 19.39
CA PRO A 36 4.50 -29.99 19.55
C PRO A 36 3.88 -30.25 20.93
N PHE A 37 4.26 -31.35 21.59
CA PHE A 37 3.66 -31.82 22.84
C PHE A 37 4.48 -31.44 24.08
N GLY A 38 5.70 -30.95 23.90
CA GLY A 38 6.53 -30.40 24.98
C GLY A 38 5.98 -29.08 25.52
N GLY A 39 6.39 -28.69 26.74
CA GLY A 39 5.93 -27.44 27.37
C GLY A 39 6.16 -26.20 26.49
N VAL A 40 7.34 -26.12 25.85
CA VAL A 40 7.72 -25.02 24.93
C VAL A 40 6.87 -25.02 23.64
N GLY A 41 6.53 -26.19 23.11
CA GLY A 41 5.67 -26.29 21.93
C GLY A 41 4.24 -25.83 22.21
N ARG A 42 3.71 -26.15 23.40
CA ARG A 42 2.37 -25.71 23.82
C ARG A 42 2.31 -24.20 24.03
N THR A 43 3.32 -23.59 24.65
CA THR A 43 3.35 -22.13 24.86
C THR A 43 3.51 -21.36 23.55
N LEU A 44 4.36 -21.83 22.63
CA LEU A 44 4.48 -21.22 21.30
C LEU A 44 3.14 -21.25 20.58
N ARG A 45 2.45 -22.40 20.54
CA ARG A 45 1.12 -22.50 19.91
C ARG A 45 0.07 -21.64 20.59
N SER A 46 0.04 -21.58 21.92
CA SER A 46 -0.94 -20.74 22.62
C SER A 46 -0.79 -19.26 22.30
N VAL A 47 0.43 -18.80 22.03
CA VAL A 47 0.72 -17.41 21.66
C VAL A 47 0.50 -17.16 20.16
N THR A 48 0.90 -18.10 19.29
CA THR A 48 0.84 -17.89 17.84
C THR A 48 -0.50 -18.24 17.19
N ASP A 49 -1.19 -19.28 17.68
CA ASP A 49 -2.43 -19.78 17.07
C ASP A 49 -3.55 -18.72 17.02
N PRO A 50 -3.77 -17.85 18.04
CA PRO A 50 -4.78 -16.79 17.96
C PRO A 50 -4.56 -15.83 16.78
N VAL A 51 -3.30 -15.57 16.42
CA VAL A 51 -2.94 -14.67 15.32
C VAL A 51 -2.98 -15.39 13.96
N LEU A 52 -2.59 -16.67 13.93
CA LEU A 52 -2.50 -17.45 12.69
C LEU A 52 -3.84 -18.03 12.23
N ARG A 53 -4.72 -18.47 13.15
CA ARG A 53 -6.03 -19.06 12.85
C ARG A 53 -6.92 -18.25 11.89
N PRO A 54 -7.08 -16.93 12.03
CA PRO A 54 -7.91 -16.16 11.09
C PRO A 54 -7.30 -16.15 9.68
N VAL A 55 -5.97 -16.06 9.56
CA VAL A 55 -5.26 -16.12 8.27
C VAL A 55 -5.39 -17.51 7.64
N GLU A 56 -5.21 -18.57 8.44
CA GLU A 56 -5.42 -19.96 8.01
C GLU A 56 -6.83 -20.18 7.49
N THR A 57 -7.85 -19.73 8.23
CA THR A 57 -9.26 -19.88 7.84
C THR A 57 -9.56 -19.16 6.52
N ARG A 58 -9.03 -17.95 6.34
CA ARG A 58 -9.16 -17.20 5.08
C ARG A 58 -8.44 -17.88 3.93
N LEU A 59 -7.22 -18.36 4.16
CA LEU A 59 -6.42 -19.03 3.14
C LEU A 59 -7.07 -20.34 2.67
N VAL A 60 -7.60 -21.16 3.60
CA VAL A 60 -8.31 -22.40 3.26
C VAL A 60 -9.59 -22.12 2.46
N ARG A 61 -10.35 -21.07 2.81
CA ARG A 61 -11.53 -20.65 2.05
C ARG A 61 -11.20 -20.24 0.61
N LEU A 62 -9.98 -19.79 0.36
CA LEU A 62 -9.48 -19.44 -0.97
C LEU A 62 -8.81 -20.64 -1.68
N GLY A 63 -8.87 -21.84 -1.11
CA GLY A 63 -8.25 -23.06 -1.66
C GLY A 63 -6.75 -23.19 -1.41
N GLY A 64 -6.17 -22.37 -0.52
CA GLY A 64 -4.74 -22.38 -0.22
C GLY A 64 -4.34 -23.37 0.88
N ASN A 65 -3.05 -23.71 0.92
CA ASN A 65 -2.48 -24.62 1.92
C ASN A 65 -2.22 -23.90 3.26
N PRO A 66 -2.82 -24.34 4.39
CA PRO A 66 -2.69 -23.70 5.69
C PRO A 66 -1.26 -23.69 6.26
N VAL A 67 -0.36 -24.56 5.76
CA VAL A 67 1.05 -24.57 6.16
C VAL A 67 1.74 -23.24 5.85
N HIS A 68 1.32 -22.54 4.79
CA HIS A 68 1.90 -21.26 4.38
C HIS A 68 1.29 -20.04 5.08
N ALA A 69 0.32 -20.22 5.98
CA ALA A 69 -0.41 -19.10 6.58
C ALA A 69 0.50 -18.14 7.37
N GLY A 70 1.57 -18.64 8.01
CA GLY A 70 2.55 -17.78 8.67
C GLY A 70 3.26 -16.84 7.71
N TRP A 71 3.67 -17.34 6.55
CA TRP A 71 4.30 -16.49 5.52
C TRP A 71 3.31 -15.52 4.90
N TRP A 72 2.06 -15.93 4.70
CA TRP A 72 0.99 -15.01 4.26
C TRP A 72 0.71 -13.90 5.26
N LEU A 73 0.77 -14.18 6.57
CA LEU A 73 0.67 -13.14 7.60
C LEU A 73 1.79 -12.11 7.45
N VAL A 74 3.04 -12.55 7.27
CA VAL A 74 4.20 -11.65 7.10
C VAL A 74 4.04 -10.78 5.86
N VAL A 75 3.66 -11.38 4.72
CA VAL A 75 3.43 -10.66 3.47
C VAL A 75 2.30 -9.65 3.63
N LEU A 76 1.18 -10.04 4.23
CA LEU A 76 0.03 -9.18 4.43
C LEU A 76 0.39 -7.98 5.32
N VAL A 77 1.10 -8.20 6.43
CA VAL A 77 1.55 -7.13 7.32
C VAL A 77 2.55 -6.21 6.62
N ALA A 78 3.48 -6.75 5.84
CA ALA A 78 4.44 -5.95 5.08
C ALA A 78 3.72 -5.05 4.05
N VAL A 79 2.83 -5.64 3.24
CA VAL A 79 2.08 -4.91 2.22
C VAL A 79 1.17 -3.86 2.85
N ALA A 80 0.40 -4.24 3.87
CA ALA A 80 -0.48 -3.31 4.58
C ALA A 80 0.32 -2.17 5.24
N GLY A 81 1.47 -2.48 5.83
CA GLY A 81 2.37 -1.51 6.45
C GLY A 81 2.92 -0.49 5.45
N VAL A 82 3.41 -0.98 4.30
CA VAL A 82 3.88 -0.10 3.21
C VAL A 82 2.75 0.78 2.70
N LEU A 83 1.57 0.19 2.41
CA LEU A 83 0.41 0.95 1.94
C LEU A 83 -0.02 2.01 2.94
N LEU A 84 -0.06 1.69 4.24
CA LEU A 84 -0.38 2.64 5.30
C LEU A 84 0.62 3.80 5.34
N LEU A 85 1.92 3.50 5.35
CA LEU A 85 2.97 4.51 5.35
C LEU A 85 2.91 5.39 4.10
N SER A 86 2.71 4.81 2.93
CA SER A 86 2.56 5.53 1.66
C SER A 86 1.34 6.44 1.67
N LEU A 87 0.20 5.95 2.19
CA LEU A 87 -1.03 6.73 2.28
C LEU A 87 -0.88 7.91 3.25
N ILE A 88 -0.33 7.68 4.44
CA ILE A 88 -0.12 8.74 5.43
C ILE A 88 0.86 9.79 4.89
N ASP A 89 1.95 9.36 4.27
CA ASP A 89 2.91 10.30 3.68
C ASP A 89 2.27 11.11 2.56
N TRP A 90 1.49 10.47 1.69
CA TRP A 90 0.71 11.16 0.65
C TRP A 90 -0.27 12.19 1.24
N LEU A 91 -1.03 11.83 2.27
CA LEU A 91 -1.97 12.73 2.94
C LEU A 91 -1.26 13.93 3.57
N VAL A 92 -0.17 13.69 4.29
CA VAL A 92 0.59 14.75 4.95
C VAL A 92 1.24 15.67 3.93
N ARG A 93 1.83 15.13 2.86
CA ARG A 93 2.37 15.95 1.76
C ARG A 93 1.29 16.81 1.11
N THR A 94 0.12 16.23 0.86
CA THR A 94 -1.04 16.93 0.28
C THR A 94 -1.52 18.05 1.21
N ALA A 95 -1.69 17.77 2.50
CA ALA A 95 -2.12 18.76 3.49
C ALA A 95 -1.12 19.92 3.63
N ARG A 96 0.19 19.63 3.63
CA ARG A 96 1.23 20.68 3.63
C ARG A 96 1.18 21.52 2.36
N TRP A 97 0.91 20.90 1.21
CA TRP A 97 0.73 21.61 -0.06
C TRP A 97 -0.44 22.60 -0.01
N PHE A 98 -1.61 22.16 0.50
CA PHE A 98 -2.76 23.04 0.68
C PHE A 98 -2.51 24.16 1.70
N TYR A 99 -1.88 23.83 2.84
CA TYR A 99 -1.57 24.81 3.88
C TYR A 99 -0.60 25.88 3.38
N ALA A 100 0.45 25.48 2.66
CA ALA A 100 1.39 26.41 2.04
C ALA A 100 0.72 27.33 1.01
N ALA A 101 -0.20 26.81 0.20
CA ALA A 101 -0.98 27.61 -0.74
C ALA A 101 -1.91 28.62 -0.04
N ALA A 102 -2.53 28.21 1.07
CA ALA A 102 -3.43 29.07 1.84
C ALA A 102 -2.71 30.18 2.61
N THR A 103 -1.46 29.96 3.04
CA THR A 103 -0.71 30.89 3.90
C THR A 103 0.37 31.69 3.17
N GLY A 104 0.81 31.25 1.99
CA GLY A 104 1.92 31.88 1.24
C GLY A 104 1.55 33.09 0.40
N GLY A 105 0.32 33.61 0.51
CA GLY A 105 -0.16 34.76 -0.24
C GLY A 105 -0.50 34.46 -1.72
N PRO A 106 -0.84 35.50 -2.52
CA PRO A 106 -1.35 35.32 -3.89
C PRO A 106 -0.38 34.59 -4.83
N GLY A 107 0.93 34.84 -4.69
CA GLY A 107 1.95 34.17 -5.50
C GLY A 107 2.05 32.66 -5.25
N ALA A 108 1.91 32.24 -3.98
CA ALA A 108 1.90 30.81 -3.63
C ALA A 108 0.65 30.10 -4.14
N LEU A 109 -0.50 30.78 -4.14
CA LEU A 109 -1.74 30.26 -4.73
C LEU A 109 -1.60 30.08 -6.26
N PHE A 110 -0.98 31.04 -6.95
CA PHE A 110 -0.69 30.90 -8.39
C PHE A 110 0.27 29.73 -8.68
N ALA A 111 1.37 29.62 -7.94
CA ALA A 111 2.28 28.50 -8.07
C ALA A 111 1.59 27.15 -7.77
N PHE A 112 0.69 27.13 -6.79
CA PHE A 112 -0.14 25.96 -6.47
C PHE A 112 -1.04 25.57 -7.64
N LEU A 113 -1.78 26.52 -8.22
CA LEU A 113 -2.68 26.25 -9.34
C LEU A 113 -1.94 25.73 -10.57
N ILE A 114 -0.78 26.31 -10.88
CA ILE A 114 0.07 25.85 -11.98
C ILE A 114 0.57 24.42 -11.71
N GLY A 115 1.09 24.16 -10.51
CA GLY A 115 1.57 22.82 -10.14
C GLY A 115 0.46 21.77 -10.13
N ALA A 116 -0.73 22.13 -9.65
CA ALA A 116 -1.90 21.26 -9.66
C ALA A 116 -2.37 20.96 -11.09
N ALA A 117 -2.44 21.97 -11.96
CA ALA A 117 -2.78 21.80 -13.37
C ALA A 117 -1.76 20.92 -14.09
N TYR A 118 -0.46 21.17 -13.87
CA TYR A 118 0.61 20.34 -14.43
C TYR A 118 0.50 18.88 -13.99
N ASN A 119 0.34 18.62 -12.68
CA ASN A 119 0.19 17.25 -12.17
C ASN A 119 -1.07 16.57 -12.72
N LEU A 120 -2.19 17.28 -12.83
CA LEU A 120 -3.42 16.76 -13.41
C LEU A 120 -3.20 16.32 -14.88
N LEU A 121 -2.50 17.14 -15.67
CA LEU A 121 -2.17 16.81 -17.06
C LEU A 121 -1.23 15.61 -17.16
N ILE A 122 -0.20 15.52 -16.31
CA ILE A 122 0.71 14.36 -16.26
C ILE A 122 -0.06 13.09 -15.90
N ILE A 123 -0.94 13.13 -14.89
CA ILE A 123 -1.76 11.97 -14.51
C ILE A 123 -2.64 11.55 -15.69
N ALA A 124 -3.31 12.50 -16.35
CA ALA A 124 -4.13 12.20 -17.53
C ALA A 124 -3.30 11.56 -18.66
N LEU A 125 -2.07 12.03 -18.88
CA LEU A 125 -1.16 11.48 -19.88
C LEU A 125 -0.72 10.04 -19.52
N VAL A 126 -0.35 9.79 -18.26
CA VAL A 126 0.00 8.44 -17.76
C VAL A 126 -1.19 7.49 -17.92
N VAL A 127 -2.40 7.93 -17.58
CA VAL A 127 -3.62 7.15 -17.78
C VAL A 127 -3.80 6.78 -19.25
N ARG A 128 -3.54 7.71 -20.20
CA ARG A 128 -3.56 7.40 -21.64
C ARG A 128 -2.53 6.36 -22.04
N VAL A 129 -1.30 6.45 -21.51
CA VAL A 129 -0.23 5.47 -21.78
C VAL A 129 -0.62 4.09 -21.28
N VAL A 130 -1.08 3.96 -20.03
CA VAL A 130 -1.53 2.69 -19.46
C VAL A 130 -2.74 2.13 -20.22
N ALA A 131 -3.70 2.98 -20.56
CA ALA A 131 -4.86 2.61 -21.36
C ALA A 131 -4.48 2.06 -22.75
N SER A 132 -3.43 2.62 -23.36
CA SER A 132 -2.93 2.15 -24.65
C SER A 132 -2.35 0.73 -24.58
N TRP A 133 -1.68 0.37 -23.47
CA TRP A 133 -1.17 -0.98 -23.26
C TRP A 133 -2.27 -2.00 -23.01
N LEU A 134 -3.32 -1.60 -22.29
CA LEU A 134 -4.46 -2.47 -21.96
C LEU A 134 -5.49 -2.58 -23.10
N GLY A 135 -5.27 -1.91 -24.24
CA GLY A 135 -6.21 -1.87 -25.36
C GLY A 135 -7.51 -1.12 -25.04
N TRP A 136 -7.56 -0.37 -23.93
CA TRP A 136 -8.72 0.41 -23.52
C TRP A 136 -8.71 1.76 -24.22
N PHE A 137 -9.18 1.78 -25.46
CA PHE A 137 -9.24 3.01 -26.25
C PHE A 137 -10.48 3.87 -25.92
N ARG A 138 -10.49 5.08 -26.51
CA ARG A 138 -11.36 6.28 -26.36
C ARG A 138 -12.85 6.09 -26.00
N TYR A 139 -13.42 4.90 -26.14
CA TYR A 139 -14.82 4.58 -25.87
C TYR A 139 -15.14 4.25 -24.40
N SER A 140 -14.14 3.95 -23.57
CA SER A 140 -14.36 3.73 -22.12
C SER A 140 -14.78 5.02 -21.42
N ARG A 141 -15.95 5.01 -20.75
CA ARG A 141 -16.50 6.14 -19.98
C ARG A 141 -15.53 6.67 -18.90
N TRP A 142 -14.64 5.81 -18.41
CA TRP A 142 -13.68 6.15 -17.36
C TRP A 142 -12.41 6.81 -17.89
N ILE A 143 -12.08 6.61 -19.17
CA ILE A 143 -10.83 7.09 -19.77
C ILE A 143 -11.07 8.36 -20.61
N ARG A 144 -12.31 8.61 -21.04
CA ARG A 144 -12.73 9.86 -21.70
C ARG A 144 -12.20 11.15 -21.07
N PRO A 145 -12.28 11.37 -19.74
CA PRO A 145 -11.78 12.63 -19.16
C PRO A 145 -10.27 12.83 -19.38
N ALA A 146 -9.47 11.75 -19.41
CA ALA A 146 -8.04 11.84 -19.66
C ALA A 146 -7.73 12.32 -21.10
N TYR A 147 -8.48 11.83 -22.09
CA TYR A 147 -8.36 12.30 -23.48
C TYR A 147 -8.83 13.73 -23.64
N ALA A 148 -9.98 14.11 -23.05
CA ALA A 148 -10.49 15.49 -23.11
C ALA A 148 -9.48 16.51 -22.54
N LEU A 149 -8.81 16.15 -21.43
CA LEU A 149 -7.82 17.01 -20.78
C LEU A 149 -6.49 17.12 -21.53
N THR A 150 -6.18 16.24 -22.49
CA THR A 150 -4.85 16.19 -23.12
C THR A 150 -4.88 16.27 -24.65
N ASP A 151 -6.03 16.07 -25.31
CA ASP A 151 -6.12 16.09 -26.77
C ASP A 151 -5.70 17.45 -27.34
N TRP A 152 -6.07 18.57 -26.71
CA TRP A 152 -5.64 19.90 -27.14
C TRP A 152 -4.12 20.11 -27.05
N LEU A 153 -3.43 19.38 -26.17
CA LEU A 153 -1.98 19.45 -25.99
C LEU A 153 -1.24 18.50 -26.96
N VAL A 154 -1.78 17.31 -27.19
CA VAL A 154 -1.14 16.23 -27.96
C VAL A 154 -1.41 16.36 -29.46
N GLU A 155 -2.61 16.77 -29.86
CA GLU A 155 -3.03 16.86 -31.27
C GLU A 155 -2.14 17.78 -32.12
N PRO A 156 -1.66 18.94 -31.62
CA PRO A 156 -0.74 19.80 -32.38
C PRO A 156 0.63 19.18 -32.63
N ILE A 157 1.13 18.34 -31.70
CA ILE A 157 2.46 17.72 -31.78
C ILE A 157 2.47 16.56 -32.78
N ARG A 158 1.29 15.99 -33.08
CA ARG A 158 1.15 14.84 -33.97
C ARG A 158 1.18 15.21 -35.46
N ARG A 159 1.12 16.51 -35.77
CA ARG A 159 1.18 17.05 -37.14
C ARG A 159 2.59 17.45 -37.49
#